data_AF-A0AAV2PM88-F1
#
_entry.id   AF-A0AAV2PM88-F1
#
_cell.length_a   1.000
_cell.length_b   1.000
_cell.length_c   1.000
_cell.angle_alpha   90.00
_cell.angle_beta   90.00
_cell.angle_gamma   90.00
#
_symmetry.space_group_name_H-M   'P 1'
#
loop_
_entity.id
_entity.type
_entity.pdbx_description
1 polymer ?
#
loop_
_entity_poly.entity_id
_entity_poly.type
_entity_poly.pdbx_seq_one_letter_code
_entity_poly.pdbx_strand_id
1 'polypeptide(L)'
;MSHQSKSQTFREEGNKLYRTTQIDGLPPVILRGRLEKTMICYRHALDWSVNSMEKSSSLKNIALTSIKLFKVLLNMGERKSTTEYYLNDGIQSFDLALDHGLSGGQEQQWSNDVCERYMESIDSLFHHLVTKNTKDQIQMLEEIASKLKNEQAKSRILRETARISSGLPLEPQVDTGPSLSPGEASPIYKEPQLKEV
;
A
#
# COMPACT_ATOMS: atom_id res chain seq x y z
N MET A 1 -6.94 -2.75 -31.44
CA MET A 1 -7.91 -2.83 -30.32
C MET A 1 -7.39 -3.82 -29.28
N SER A 2 -6.56 -3.34 -28.36
CA SER A 2 -6.19 -4.08 -27.15
C SER A 2 -7.44 -4.51 -26.39
N HIS A 3 -7.65 -5.82 -26.24
CA HIS A 3 -8.70 -6.34 -25.38
C HIS A 3 -8.31 -6.07 -23.92
N GLN A 4 -9.05 -5.18 -23.27
CA GLN A 4 -8.90 -4.91 -21.85
C GLN A 4 -9.22 -6.18 -21.04
N SER A 5 -8.31 -6.58 -20.16
CA SER A 5 -8.54 -7.75 -19.30
C SER A 5 -9.53 -7.42 -18.19
N LYS A 6 -10.23 -8.46 -17.69
CA LYS A 6 -11.14 -8.30 -16.54
C LYS A 6 -10.43 -7.75 -15.30
N SER A 7 -9.19 -8.18 -15.06
CA SER A 7 -8.34 -7.62 -13.99
C SER A 7 -8.18 -6.11 -14.17
N GLN A 8 -7.86 -5.64 -15.37
CA GLN A 8 -7.72 -4.21 -15.65
C GLN A 8 -9.03 -3.45 -15.43
N THR A 9 -10.17 -3.97 -15.88
CA THR A 9 -11.47 -3.33 -15.66
C THR A 9 -11.77 -3.12 -14.18
N PHE A 10 -11.57 -4.15 -13.35
CA PHE A 10 -11.76 -4.04 -11.90
C PHE A 10 -10.77 -3.09 -11.23
N ARG A 11 -9.51 -3.05 -11.68
CA ARG A 11 -8.53 -2.05 -11.18
C ARG A 11 -8.95 -0.64 -11.52
N GLU A 12 -9.46 -0.39 -12.73
CA GLU A 12 -9.93 0.94 -13.13
C GLU A 12 -11.16 1.39 -12.36
N GLU A 13 -12.10 0.48 -12.10
CA GLU A 13 -13.25 0.75 -11.23
C GLU A 13 -12.80 1.06 -9.79
N GLY A 14 -11.90 0.24 -9.24
CA GLY A 14 -11.29 0.49 -7.93
C GLY A 14 -10.56 1.83 -7.90
N ASN A 15 -9.79 2.17 -8.92
CA ASN A 15 -9.08 3.45 -8.99
C ASN A 15 -10.06 4.65 -8.98
N LYS A 16 -11.20 4.54 -9.68
CA LYS A 16 -12.25 5.57 -9.66
C LYS A 16 -12.80 5.75 -8.25
N LEU A 17 -13.12 4.66 -7.56
CA LEU A 17 -13.58 4.70 -6.16
C LEU A 17 -12.51 5.26 -5.22
N TYR A 18 -11.26 4.82 -5.37
CA TYR A 18 -10.14 5.24 -4.53
C TYR A 18 -9.90 6.75 -4.62
N ARG A 19 -10.00 7.36 -5.81
CA ARG A 19 -9.89 8.82 -5.97
C ARG A 19 -10.93 9.58 -5.15
N THR A 20 -12.14 9.04 -4.99
CA THR A 20 -13.15 9.67 -4.13
C THR A 20 -12.77 9.67 -2.65
N THR A 21 -11.79 8.87 -2.23
CA THR A 21 -11.25 8.87 -0.85
C THR A 21 -10.20 9.97 -0.62
N GLN A 22 -9.82 10.71 -1.66
CA GLN A 22 -8.86 11.81 -1.60
C GLN A 22 -9.54 13.19 -1.45
N ILE A 23 -10.87 13.22 -1.35
CA ILE A 23 -11.61 14.46 -1.10
C ILE A 23 -11.38 14.86 0.36
N ASP A 24 -10.91 16.09 0.56
CA ASP A 24 -10.64 16.64 1.89
C ASP A 24 -11.91 16.77 2.73
N GLY A 25 -11.75 16.61 4.05
CA GLY A 25 -12.85 16.78 5.02
C GLY A 25 -13.88 15.66 5.05
N LEU A 26 -13.65 14.52 4.38
CA LEU A 26 -14.56 13.38 4.49
C LEU A 26 -14.56 12.78 5.91
N PRO A 27 -15.75 12.53 6.50
CA PRO A 27 -15.82 11.83 7.78
C PRO A 27 -15.19 10.44 7.72
N PRO A 28 -14.51 9.96 8.78
CA PRO A 28 -13.84 8.66 8.80
C PRO A 28 -14.74 7.47 8.44
N VAL A 29 -16.02 7.50 8.85
CA VAL A 29 -17.02 6.49 8.49
C VAL A 29 -17.25 6.40 6.97
N ILE A 30 -17.28 7.55 6.29
CA ILE A 30 -17.46 7.61 4.85
C ILE A 30 -16.20 7.14 4.13
N LEU A 31 -15.02 7.53 4.62
CA LEU A 31 -13.74 7.06 4.10
C LEU A 31 -13.63 5.53 4.20
N ARG A 32 -13.96 4.96 5.36
CA ARG A 32 -13.98 3.52 5.59
C ARG A 32 -14.86 2.82 4.55
N GLY A 33 -16.12 3.22 4.41
CA GLY A 33 -17.04 2.58 3.47
C GLY A 33 -16.61 2.67 2.00
N ARG A 34 -15.96 3.78 1.60
CA ARG A 34 -15.39 3.92 0.25
C ARG A 34 -14.17 3.03 0.05
N LEU A 35 -13.29 2.94 1.04
CA LEU A 35 -12.11 2.07 1.00
C LEU A 35 -12.47 0.59 0.99
N GLU A 36 -13.47 0.17 1.78
CA GLU A 36 -13.98 -1.22 1.76
C GLU A 36 -14.54 -1.58 0.38
N LYS A 37 -15.32 -0.69 -0.26
CA LYS A 37 -15.79 -0.89 -1.64
C LYS A 37 -14.64 -0.95 -2.65
N THR A 38 -13.66 -0.06 -2.51
CA THR A 38 -12.46 -0.06 -3.35
C THR A 38 -11.71 -1.39 -3.23
N MET A 39 -11.57 -1.90 -2.00
CA MET A 39 -10.90 -3.16 -1.71
C MET A 39 -11.56 -4.32 -2.45
N ILE A 40 -12.90 -4.40 -2.47
CA ILE A 40 -13.64 -5.44 -3.19
C ILE A 40 -13.26 -5.44 -4.67
N CYS A 41 -13.20 -4.27 -5.32
CA CYS A 41 -12.77 -4.16 -6.72
C CYS A 41 -11.36 -4.70 -6.92
N TYR A 42 -10.39 -4.32 -6.07
CA TYR A 42 -9.01 -4.79 -6.23
C TYR A 42 -8.84 -6.28 -5.92
N ARG A 43 -9.65 -6.85 -5.02
CA ARG A 43 -9.67 -8.31 -4.78
C ARG A 43 -10.20 -9.05 -6.00
N HIS A 44 -11.30 -8.58 -6.60
CA HIS A 44 -11.76 -9.13 -7.87
C HIS A 44 -10.69 -8.97 -8.97
N ALA A 45 -10.03 -7.82 -9.06
CA ALA A 45 -8.94 -7.66 -10.02
C ALA A 45 -7.84 -8.72 -9.85
N LEU A 46 -7.47 -9.02 -8.60
CA LEU A 46 -6.51 -10.06 -8.29
C LEU A 46 -7.01 -11.46 -8.71
N ASP A 47 -8.26 -11.80 -8.38
CA ASP A 47 -8.88 -13.09 -8.74
C ASP A 47 -8.91 -13.32 -10.26
N TRP A 48 -9.08 -12.25 -11.04
CA TRP A 48 -9.13 -12.28 -12.50
C TRP A 48 -7.77 -12.02 -13.17
N SER A 49 -6.68 -11.91 -12.41
CA SER A 49 -5.34 -11.65 -12.96
C SER A 49 -4.76 -12.93 -13.59
N VAL A 50 -4.39 -12.85 -14.87
CA VAL A 50 -3.89 -14.02 -15.62
C VAL A 50 -2.38 -14.08 -15.74
N ASN A 51 -1.68 -12.99 -15.42
CA ASN A 51 -0.22 -12.91 -15.49
C ASN A 51 0.37 -12.16 -14.27
N SER A 52 1.69 -12.26 -14.11
CA SER A 52 2.39 -11.65 -12.96
C SER A 52 2.29 -10.13 -12.94
N MET A 53 2.24 -9.44 -14.09
CA MET A 53 2.10 -7.97 -14.14
C MET A 53 0.73 -7.50 -13.62
N GLU A 54 -0.33 -8.23 -13.94
CA GLU A 54 -1.68 -7.94 -13.45
C GLU A 54 -1.80 -8.23 -11.96
N LYS A 55 -1.23 -9.35 -11.51
CA LYS A 55 -1.15 -9.70 -10.08
C LYS A 55 -0.42 -8.62 -9.30
N SER A 56 0.77 -8.22 -9.75
CA SER A 56 1.58 -7.21 -9.08
C SER A 56 0.87 -5.86 -8.99
N SER A 57 0.20 -5.45 -10.07
CA SER A 57 -0.60 -4.22 -10.09
C SER A 57 -1.81 -4.27 -9.15
N SER A 58 -2.50 -5.41 -9.10
CA SER A 58 -3.66 -5.60 -8.20
C SER A 58 -3.23 -5.64 -6.74
N LEU A 59 -2.13 -6.34 -6.43
CA LEU A 59 -1.55 -6.42 -5.09
C LEU A 59 -1.04 -5.07 -4.59
N LYS A 60 -0.38 -4.27 -5.45
CA LYS A 60 -0.01 -2.88 -5.12
C LYS A 60 -1.24 -2.07 -4.69
N ASN A 61 -2.32 -2.17 -5.45
CA ASN A 61 -3.54 -1.44 -5.19
C ASN A 61 -4.24 -1.90 -3.89
N ILE A 62 -4.24 -3.21 -3.62
CA ILE A 62 -4.67 -3.77 -2.33
C ILE A 62 -3.81 -3.19 -1.21
N ALA A 63 -2.48 -3.23 -1.35
CA ALA A 63 -1.56 -2.78 -0.33
C ALA A 63 -1.83 -1.33 0.09
N LEU A 64 -1.90 -0.42 -0.88
CA LEU A 64 -2.19 1.00 -0.63
C LEU A 64 -3.55 1.21 0.04
N THR A 65 -4.56 0.46 -0.39
CA THR A 65 -5.92 0.57 0.18
C THR A 65 -5.97 0.03 1.60
N SER A 66 -5.31 -1.10 1.88
CA SER A 66 -5.24 -1.70 3.21
C SER A 66 -4.52 -0.79 4.19
N ILE A 67 -3.40 -0.18 3.81
CA ILE A 67 -2.70 0.79 4.65
C ILE A 67 -3.55 2.03 4.90
N LYS A 68 -4.23 2.56 3.87
CA LYS A 68 -5.12 3.72 4.06
C LYS A 68 -6.29 3.39 4.97
N LEU A 69 -6.87 2.19 4.85
CA LEU A 69 -7.96 1.72 5.70
C LEU A 69 -7.50 1.51 7.14
N PHE A 70 -6.32 0.90 7.34
CA PHE A 70 -5.67 0.80 8.65
C PHE A 70 -5.57 2.17 9.35
N LYS A 71 -5.09 3.21 8.66
CA LYS A 71 -4.99 4.58 9.20
C LYS A 71 -6.36 5.13 9.61
N VAL A 72 -7.38 4.95 8.77
CA VAL A 72 -8.75 5.39 9.08
C VAL A 72 -9.30 4.69 10.32
N LEU A 73 -9.10 3.37 10.42
CA LEU A 73 -9.59 2.57 11.55
C LEU A 73 -8.87 2.91 12.86
N LEU A 74 -7.57 3.19 12.80
CA LEU A 74 -6.83 3.72 13.96
C LEU A 74 -7.40 5.04 14.46
N ASN A 75 -7.69 5.98 13.56
CA ASN A 75 -8.27 7.27 13.91
C ASN A 75 -9.69 7.14 14.47
N MET A 76 -10.42 6.10 14.08
CA MET A 76 -11.74 5.78 14.61
C MET A 76 -11.70 5.05 15.97
N GLY A 77 -10.51 4.68 16.47
CA GLY A 77 -10.39 3.90 17.72
C GLY A 77 -10.90 2.47 17.59
N GLU A 78 -10.82 1.88 16.40
CA GLU A 78 -11.29 0.52 16.14
C GLU A 78 -10.46 -0.54 16.87
N ARG A 79 -11.01 -1.75 16.98
CA ARG A 79 -10.37 -2.85 17.71
C ARG A 79 -9.00 -3.18 17.12
N LYS A 80 -8.02 -3.40 18.00
CA LYS A 80 -6.62 -3.78 17.67
C LYS A 80 -6.54 -4.90 16.63
N SER A 81 -7.32 -5.96 16.78
CA SER A 81 -7.31 -7.09 15.83
C SER A 81 -7.74 -6.70 14.41
N THR A 82 -8.66 -5.73 14.28
CA THR A 82 -9.14 -5.25 12.97
C THR A 82 -8.11 -4.34 12.32
N THR A 83 -7.47 -3.47 13.09
CA THR A 83 -6.42 -2.59 12.57
C THR A 83 -5.18 -3.40 12.16
N GLU A 84 -4.77 -4.36 12.99
CA GLU A 84 -3.67 -5.27 12.68
C GLU A 84 -3.93 -6.12 11.44
N TYR A 85 -5.17 -6.57 11.22
CA TYR A 85 -5.53 -7.29 10.01
C TYR A 85 -5.17 -6.49 8.76
N TYR A 86 -5.63 -5.23 8.67
CA TYR A 86 -5.37 -4.40 7.49
C TYR A 86 -3.91 -3.96 7.35
N LEU A 87 -3.20 -3.79 8.47
CA LEU A 87 -1.76 -3.55 8.42
C LEU A 87 -1.00 -4.75 7.83
N ASN A 88 -1.25 -5.94 8.36
CA ASN A 88 -0.61 -7.17 7.89
C ASN A 88 -0.96 -7.44 6.41
N ASP A 89 -2.22 -7.25 6.04
CA ASP A 89 -2.69 -7.43 4.67
C ASP A 89 -2.00 -6.46 3.70
N GLY A 90 -1.81 -5.20 4.11
CA GLY A 90 -1.09 -4.21 3.32
C GLY A 90 0.37 -4.58 3.08
N ILE A 91 1.06 -4.97 4.15
CA ILE A 91 2.47 -5.38 4.15
C ILE A 91 2.68 -6.61 3.26
N GLN A 92 1.89 -7.66 3.47
CA GLN A 92 1.97 -8.89 2.66
C GLN A 92 1.68 -8.62 1.19
N SER A 93 0.72 -7.73 0.90
CA SER A 93 0.39 -7.36 -0.47
C SER A 93 1.51 -6.56 -1.15
N PHE A 94 2.26 -5.72 -0.42
CA PHE A 94 3.45 -5.07 -0.97
C PHE A 94 4.56 -6.07 -1.31
N ASP A 95 4.86 -6.99 -0.39
CA ASP A 95 5.87 -8.02 -0.62
C ASP A 95 5.54 -8.88 -1.86
N LEU A 96 4.28 -9.29 -1.98
CA LEU A 96 3.81 -10.05 -3.15
C LEU A 96 3.77 -9.19 -4.42
N ALA A 97 3.45 -7.90 -4.33
CA ALA A 97 3.45 -7.00 -5.48
C ALA A 97 4.86 -6.85 -6.06
N LEU A 98 5.88 -6.72 -5.22
CA LEU A 98 7.28 -6.64 -5.64
C LEU A 98 7.75 -7.96 -6.27
N ASP A 99 7.46 -9.10 -5.63
CA ASP A 99 7.83 -10.43 -6.13
C ASP A 99 7.22 -10.72 -7.52
N HIS A 100 5.92 -10.47 -7.67
CA HIS A 100 5.24 -10.60 -8.96
C HIS A 100 5.65 -9.53 -9.97
N GLY A 101 6.01 -8.33 -9.52
CA GLY A 101 6.47 -7.25 -10.39
C GLY A 101 7.79 -7.58 -11.06
N LEU A 102 8.77 -8.02 -10.26
CA LEU A 102 10.10 -8.43 -10.74
C LEU A 102 10.00 -9.63 -11.69
N SER A 103 9.26 -10.67 -11.31
CA SER A 103 9.08 -11.86 -12.15
C SER A 103 8.24 -11.61 -13.41
N GLY A 104 7.35 -10.61 -13.38
CA GLY A 104 6.48 -10.25 -14.50
C GLY A 104 7.11 -9.29 -15.51
N GLY A 105 8.32 -8.78 -15.26
CA GLY A 105 8.97 -7.81 -16.13
C GLY A 105 8.44 -6.38 -15.98
N GLN A 106 7.92 -6.01 -14.79
CA GLN A 106 7.65 -4.61 -14.50
C GLN A 106 8.94 -3.80 -14.56
N GLU A 107 8.82 -2.54 -14.98
CA GLU A 107 9.96 -1.64 -15.09
C GLU A 107 10.58 -1.35 -13.71
N GLN A 108 11.89 -1.06 -13.70
CA GLN A 108 12.60 -0.74 -12.46
C GLN A 108 11.97 0.47 -11.75
N GLN A 109 11.54 1.48 -12.51
CA GLN A 109 10.89 2.67 -11.95
C GLN A 109 9.61 2.28 -11.19
N TRP A 110 8.76 1.43 -11.77
CA TRP A 110 7.54 0.95 -11.09
C TRP A 110 7.88 0.26 -9.77
N SER A 111 8.94 -0.54 -9.73
CA SER A 111 9.36 -1.24 -8.52
C SER A 111 9.88 -0.26 -7.46
N ASN A 112 10.62 0.77 -7.87
CA ASN A 112 11.07 1.84 -6.98
C ASN A 112 9.86 2.59 -6.38
N ASP A 113 8.88 2.97 -7.19
CA ASP A 113 7.67 3.65 -6.71
C ASP A 113 6.91 2.82 -5.68
N VAL A 114 6.84 1.49 -5.88
CA VAL A 114 6.19 0.57 -4.93
C VAL A 114 6.99 0.50 -3.63
N CYS A 115 8.31 0.41 -3.69
CA CYS A 115 9.18 0.42 -2.52
C CYS A 115 9.07 1.73 -1.74
N GLU A 116 9.02 2.89 -2.40
CA GLU A 116 8.83 4.19 -1.75
C GLU A 116 7.51 4.23 -0.99
N ARG A 117 6.40 3.86 -1.64
CA ARG A 117 5.07 3.81 -1.00
C ARG A 117 5.00 2.85 0.17
N TYR A 118 5.75 1.74 0.08
CA TYR A 118 5.87 0.78 1.17
C TYR A 118 6.61 1.41 2.35
N MET A 119 7.75 2.06 2.11
CA MET A 119 8.51 2.75 3.16
C MET A 119 7.70 3.88 3.82
N GLU A 120 6.98 4.70 3.05
CA GLU A 120 6.04 5.71 3.57
C GLU A 120 4.98 5.10 4.50
N SER A 121 4.53 3.88 4.18
CA SER A 121 3.55 3.14 5.00
C SER A 121 4.15 2.68 6.32
N ILE A 122 5.42 2.28 6.32
CA ILE A 122 6.18 1.93 7.53
C ILE A 122 6.45 3.18 8.40
N ASP A 123 6.82 4.31 7.80
CA ASP A 123 7.04 5.55 8.55
C ASP A 123 5.73 6.06 9.20
N SER A 124 4.61 5.93 8.49
CA SER A 124 3.30 6.23 9.05
C SER A 124 2.93 5.33 10.24
N LEU A 125 3.34 4.07 10.20
CA LEU A 125 3.18 3.15 11.33
C LEU A 125 4.00 3.61 12.53
N PHE A 126 5.26 4.00 12.32
CA PHE A 126 6.10 4.53 13.42
C PHE A 126 5.45 5.76 14.07
N HIS A 127 4.93 6.69 13.26
CA HIS A 127 4.23 7.86 13.78
C HIS A 127 3.05 7.49 14.68
N HIS A 128 2.29 6.46 14.33
CA HIS A 128 1.21 5.96 15.20
C HIS A 128 1.75 5.33 16.49
N LEU A 129 2.81 4.53 16.38
CA LEU A 129 3.41 3.81 17.50
C LEU A 129 3.99 4.74 18.57
N VAL A 130 4.43 5.96 18.21
CA VAL A 130 4.90 6.97 19.17
C VAL A 130 3.91 7.22 20.32
N THR A 131 2.61 7.05 20.08
CA THR A 131 1.56 7.24 21.09
C THR A 131 1.36 6.05 22.04
N LYS A 132 1.99 4.91 21.76
CA LYS A 132 1.89 3.68 22.56
C LYS A 132 3.01 3.60 23.60
N ASN A 133 2.83 2.77 24.63
CA ASN A 133 3.91 2.49 25.56
C ASN A 133 5.01 1.66 24.88
N THR A 134 6.23 1.74 25.41
CA THR A 134 7.44 1.08 24.88
C THR A 134 7.26 -0.43 24.66
N LYS A 135 6.56 -1.13 25.56
CA LYS A 135 6.35 -2.57 25.45
C LYS A 135 5.48 -2.93 24.24
N ASP A 136 4.38 -2.20 24.06
CA ASP A 136 3.47 -2.38 22.92
C ASP A 136 4.15 -2.00 21.60
N GLN A 137 5.01 -0.96 21.61
CA GLN A 137 5.81 -0.58 20.45
C GLN A 137 6.75 -1.71 20.02
N ILE A 138 7.57 -2.22 20.95
CA ILE A 138 8.54 -3.30 20.66
C ILE A 138 7.80 -4.54 20.15
N GLN A 139 6.75 -4.98 20.84
CA GLN A 139 6.00 -6.17 20.46
C GLN A 139 5.45 -6.05 19.03
N MET A 140 4.81 -4.92 18.70
CA MET A 140 4.23 -4.73 17.36
C MET A 140 5.31 -4.68 16.27
N LEU A 141 6.44 -4.02 16.54
CA LEU A 141 7.54 -3.94 15.57
C LEU A 141 8.21 -5.31 15.34
N GLU A 142 8.42 -6.10 16.39
CA GLU A 142 8.95 -7.46 16.27
C GLU A 142 8.02 -8.38 15.47
N GLU A 143 6.71 -8.34 15.78
CA GLU A 143 5.70 -9.09 15.05
C GLU A 143 5.69 -8.73 13.56
N ILE A 144 5.84 -7.45 13.22
CA ILE A 144 5.89 -7.00 11.83
C ILE A 144 7.20 -7.43 11.17
N ALA A 145 8.35 -7.20 11.82
CA ALA A 145 9.66 -7.56 11.29
C ALA A 145 9.76 -9.07 10.97
N SER A 146 9.10 -9.91 11.75
CA SER A 146 9.06 -11.36 11.53
C SER A 146 8.33 -11.78 10.24
N LYS A 147 7.46 -10.90 9.70
CA LYS A 147 6.62 -11.16 8.52
C LYS A 147 7.13 -10.49 7.25
N LEU A 148 8.01 -9.50 7.38
CA LEU A 148 8.57 -8.76 6.26
C LEU A 148 9.54 -9.61 5.44
N LYS A 149 9.32 -9.67 4.12
CA LYS A 149 10.30 -10.19 3.16
C LYS A 149 11.21 -9.10 2.61
N ASN A 150 10.73 -7.85 2.57
CA ASN A 150 11.54 -6.72 2.13
C ASN A 150 12.64 -6.41 3.16
N GLU A 151 13.90 -6.72 2.81
CA GLU A 151 15.04 -6.57 3.72
C GLU A 151 15.32 -5.12 4.12
N GLN A 152 15.01 -4.14 3.25
CA GLN A 152 15.15 -2.73 3.58
C GLN A 152 14.13 -2.30 4.64
N ALA A 153 12.86 -2.64 4.44
CA ALA A 153 11.79 -2.38 5.40
C ALA A 153 12.05 -3.12 6.73
N LYS A 154 12.48 -4.38 6.66
CA LYS A 154 12.81 -5.20 7.84
C LYS A 154 13.99 -4.61 8.61
N SER A 155 15.07 -4.24 7.93
CA SER A 155 16.23 -3.59 8.55
C SER A 155 15.87 -2.26 9.21
N ARG A 156 14.98 -1.49 8.57
CA ARG A 156 14.45 -0.24 9.15
C ARG A 156 13.70 -0.51 10.45
N ILE A 157 12.77 -1.47 10.45
CA ILE A 157 12.01 -1.83 11.66
C ILE A 157 12.94 -2.34 12.76
N LEU A 158 13.84 -3.28 12.47
CA LEU A 158 14.76 -3.83 13.48
C LEU A 158 15.64 -2.74 14.12
N ARG A 159 16.07 -1.75 13.34
CA ARG A 159 16.84 -0.61 13.84
C ARG A 159 16.02 0.23 14.82
N GLU A 160 14.78 0.53 14.49
CA GLU A 160 13.88 1.30 15.37
C GLU A 160 13.50 0.49 16.62
N THR A 161 13.30 -0.83 16.51
CA THR A 161 13.11 -1.72 17.68
C THR A 161 14.30 -1.68 18.62
N ALA A 162 15.53 -1.78 18.10
CA ALA A 162 16.75 -1.69 18.89
C ALA A 162 16.91 -0.31 19.56
N ARG A 163 16.56 0.75 18.84
CA ARG A 163 16.55 2.13 19.34
C ARG A 163 15.60 2.28 20.54
N ILE A 164 14.35 1.85 20.41
CA ILE A 164 13.37 1.87 21.51
C ILE A 164 13.86 1.04 22.70
N SER A 165 14.42 -0.14 22.44
CA SER A 165 14.97 -1.02 23.48
C SER A 165 16.13 -0.39 24.25
N SER A 166 16.88 0.52 23.61
CA SER A 166 17.93 1.32 24.26
C SER A 166 17.43 2.56 25.01
N GLY A 167 16.10 2.75 25.11
CA GLY A 167 15.48 3.90 25.79
C GLY A 167 15.42 5.17 24.95
N LEU A 168 15.75 5.09 23.66
CA LEU A 168 15.64 6.21 22.72
C LEU A 168 14.25 6.23 22.06
N PRO A 169 13.63 7.40 21.87
CA PRO A 169 12.32 7.49 21.22
C PRO A 169 12.42 7.11 19.74
N LEU A 170 11.30 6.65 19.17
CA LEU A 170 11.13 6.46 17.73
C LEU A 170 11.46 7.76 16.99
N GLU A 171 12.17 7.64 15.87
CA GLU A 171 12.49 8.76 15.00
C GLU A 171 11.54 8.77 13.79
N PRO A 172 10.43 9.56 13.83
CA PRO A 172 9.63 9.75 12.64
C PRO A 172 10.47 10.51 11.60
N GLN A 173 10.52 9.99 10.36
CA GLN A 173 10.99 10.80 9.23
C GLN A 173 10.08 12.04 9.14
N VAL A 174 10.69 13.23 9.04
CA VAL A 174 9.95 14.47 8.85
C VAL A 174 9.20 14.34 7.53
N ASP A 175 7.89 14.50 7.58
CA ASP A 175 6.99 14.53 6.42
C ASP A 175 7.36 15.75 5.54
N THR A 176 8.34 15.59 4.64
CA THR A 176 8.37 16.40 3.43
C THR A 176 7.23 15.87 2.59
N GLY A 177 6.04 16.44 2.79
CA GLY A 177 4.76 15.89 2.37
C GLY A 177 4.74 15.30 0.96
N PRO A 178 3.79 14.40 0.66
CA PRO A 178 3.74 13.76 -0.64
C PRO A 178 3.61 14.83 -1.72
N SER A 179 4.64 14.97 -2.56
CA SER A 179 4.50 15.57 -3.87
C SER A 179 3.63 14.64 -4.70
N LEU A 180 2.32 14.70 -4.47
CA LEU A 180 1.33 14.21 -5.40
C LEU A 180 1.45 15.09 -6.63
N SER A 181 2.33 14.71 -7.56
CA SER A 181 2.27 15.18 -8.93
C SER A 181 0.86 14.87 -9.44
N PRO A 182 0.04 15.89 -9.77
CA PRO A 182 -1.26 15.66 -10.37
C PRO A 182 -1.04 15.20 -11.80
N GLY A 183 -0.85 13.90 -12.03
CA GLY A 183 -0.54 13.43 -13.38
C GLY A 183 -0.50 11.92 -13.64
N GLU A 184 -0.24 11.06 -12.66
CA GLU A 184 0.07 9.66 -12.97
C GLU A 184 -1.11 8.72 -12.78
N ALA A 185 -2.12 8.92 -13.62
CA ALA A 185 -2.79 7.77 -14.21
C ALA A 185 -1.75 7.08 -15.10
N SER A 186 -1.47 5.80 -14.85
CA SER A 186 -0.55 5.00 -15.66
C SER A 186 -0.73 5.27 -17.16
N PRO A 187 0.36 5.45 -17.94
CA PRO A 187 0.24 5.73 -19.36
C PRO A 187 -0.46 4.57 -20.06
N ILE A 188 -1.54 4.93 -20.77
CA ILE A 188 -2.17 4.12 -21.80
C ILE A 188 -1.07 3.71 -22.77
N TYR A 189 -0.88 2.40 -22.95
CA TYR A 189 -0.14 1.84 -24.09
C TYR A 189 -0.63 2.54 -25.36
N LYS A 190 0.21 3.39 -25.96
CA LYS A 190 -0.05 3.92 -27.31
C LYS A 190 0.12 2.77 -28.29
N GLU A 191 -0.97 2.30 -28.89
CA GLU A 191 -0.93 1.41 -30.05
C GLU A 191 -0.08 2.06 -31.16
N PRO A 192 0.74 1.29 -31.90
CA PRO A 192 1.48 1.81 -33.03
C PRO A 192 0.51 2.23 -34.15
N GLN A 193 0.64 3.48 -34.59
CA GLN A 193 -0.08 4.02 -35.74
C GLN A 193 0.25 3.19 -36.99
N LEU A 194 -0.75 2.47 -37.51
CA LEU A 194 -0.70 1.89 -38.84
C LEU A 194 -0.58 3.04 -39.86
N LYS A 195 0.48 3.00 -40.66
CA LYS A 195 0.60 3.85 -41.86
C LYS A 195 -0.46 3.42 -42.85
N GLU A 196 -1.36 4.32 -43.20
CA GLU A 196 -2.24 4.16 -44.36
C GLU A 196 -1.39 4.16 -45.64
N VAL A 197 -1.77 3.29 -46.58
CA VAL A 197 -1.27 3.22 -47.96
C VAL A 197 -2.21 4.03 -48.83
#